data_AF-A0A3B3B7T8-F1
#
_entry.id   AF-A0A3B3B7T8-F1
#
_cell.length_a   1.000
_cell.length_b   1.000
_cell.length_c   1.000
_cell.angle_alpha   90.00
_cell.angle_beta   90.00
_cell.angle_gamma   90.00
#
_symmetry.space_group_name_H-M   'P 1'
#
loop_
_entity.id
_entity.type
_entity.pdbx_description
1 polymer ?
#
loop_
_entity_poly.entity_id
_entity_poly.type
_entity_poly.pdbx_seq_one_letter_code
_entity_poly.pdbx_strand_id
1 'polypeptide(L)'
;MAHQATPSSQKALMMELKSLQEQPVEGFRITLVEEADLYNWEVAIFGPPNTLYEGGYFKAHIKFPVDYPYSPPTFRFLTKMWHPNIYENGDVCISILHPPVDDPQSGELPSERWNPTQNVRTILLSVISLLNEPNTFSPANVDASVMFRKWRDSKGKDKEYAEIIRKQVISTAAEAERDGVKVPTTLAEYCVQTRVPSQDSSSDLLYDDLYDDDMEEEDEDEDESDMESVGGVQ
;
A
#
# COMPACT_ATOMS: atom_id res chain seq x y z
N MET A 1 10.60 20.93 -34.97
CA MET A 1 11.12 20.27 -33.75
C MET A 1 10.13 19.16 -33.41
N ALA A 2 10.55 17.90 -33.47
CA ALA A 2 9.65 16.78 -33.15
C ALA A 2 9.41 16.75 -31.63
N HIS A 3 8.15 16.83 -31.20
CA HIS A 3 7.78 16.47 -29.84
C HIS A 3 8.09 14.99 -29.65
N GLN A 4 9.16 14.67 -28.91
CA GLN A 4 9.39 13.30 -28.46
C GLN A 4 8.19 12.92 -27.58
N ALA A 5 7.46 11.89 -27.99
CA ALA A 5 6.37 11.34 -27.19
C ALA A 5 6.97 10.81 -25.88
N THR A 6 6.53 11.37 -24.76
CA THR A 6 6.87 10.88 -23.43
C THR A 6 6.52 9.38 -23.32
N PRO A 7 7.49 8.50 -23.04
CA PRO A 7 7.24 7.08 -22.79
C PRO A 7 6.09 6.86 -21.82
N SER A 8 5.31 5.80 -22.03
CA SER A 8 4.13 5.47 -21.21
C SER A 8 4.46 5.41 -19.70
N SER A 9 5.61 4.83 -19.37
CA SER A 9 6.13 4.71 -18.00
C SER A 9 6.37 6.07 -17.34
N GLN A 10 6.95 7.04 -18.05
CA GLN A 10 7.16 8.40 -17.51
C GLN A 10 5.84 9.08 -17.16
N LYS A 11 4.80 8.93 -17.99
CA LYS A 11 3.47 9.50 -17.69
C LYS A 11 2.86 8.87 -16.44
N ALA A 12 2.94 7.54 -16.29
CA ALA A 12 2.45 6.84 -15.11
C ALA A 12 3.19 7.31 -13.84
N LEU A 13 4.53 7.37 -13.87
CA LEU A 13 5.35 7.83 -12.76
C LEU A 13 5.05 9.28 -12.35
N MET A 14 4.86 10.18 -13.32
CA MET A 14 4.48 11.58 -13.04
C MET A 14 3.11 11.68 -12.35
N MET A 15 2.12 10.88 -12.80
CA MET A 15 0.78 10.87 -12.19
C MET A 15 0.83 10.32 -10.75
N GLU A 16 1.56 9.23 -10.53
CA GLU A 16 1.72 8.64 -9.20
C GLU A 16 2.48 9.55 -8.24
N LEU A 17 3.57 10.17 -8.69
CA LEU A 17 4.35 11.11 -7.88
C LEU A 17 3.47 12.28 -7.45
N LYS A 18 2.72 12.87 -8.39
CA LYS A 18 1.78 13.95 -8.10
C LYS A 18 0.72 13.52 -7.09
N SER A 19 0.11 12.34 -7.29
CA SER A 19 -0.89 11.80 -6.37
C SER A 19 -0.34 11.61 -4.95
N LEU A 20 0.89 11.11 -4.83
CA LEU A 20 1.54 10.89 -3.53
C LEU A 20 2.02 12.19 -2.87
N GLN A 21 2.28 13.24 -3.64
CA GLN A 21 2.59 14.56 -3.09
C GLN A 21 1.34 15.32 -2.65
N GLU A 22 0.23 15.21 -3.39
CA GLU A 22 -1.07 15.81 -3.03
C GLU A 22 -1.74 15.07 -1.87
N GLN A 23 -1.64 13.74 -1.85
CA GLN A 23 -2.21 12.86 -0.84
C GLN A 23 -1.13 11.92 -0.30
N PRO A 24 -0.23 12.40 0.57
CA PRO A 24 0.84 11.59 1.12
C PRO A 24 0.31 10.40 1.91
N VAL A 25 1.09 9.31 1.90
CA VAL A 25 0.87 8.17 2.80
C VAL A 25 1.43 8.55 4.16
N GLU A 26 0.67 8.29 5.22
CA GLU A 26 1.08 8.62 6.59
C GLU A 26 2.43 8.00 6.95
N GLY A 27 3.34 8.82 7.46
CA GLY A 27 4.72 8.41 7.76
C GLY A 27 5.65 8.32 6.56
N PHE A 28 5.22 8.66 5.34
CA PHE A 28 6.07 8.63 4.15
C PHE A 28 6.16 10.01 3.51
N ARG A 29 7.38 10.37 3.11
CA ARG A 29 7.64 11.52 2.25
C ARG A 29 8.43 11.07 1.05
N ILE A 30 7.97 11.47 -0.13
CA ILE A 30 8.54 11.05 -1.42
C ILE A 30 9.10 12.25 -2.15
N THR A 31 10.32 12.09 -2.65
CA THR A 31 11.03 13.06 -3.47
C THR A 31 11.78 12.34 -4.58
N LEU A 32 12.18 13.06 -5.63
CA LEU A 32 13.12 12.51 -6.62
C LEU A 32 14.54 12.61 -6.08
N VAL A 33 15.38 11.62 -6.37
CA VAL A 33 16.83 11.70 -6.04
C VAL A 33 17.48 12.82 -6.87
N GLU A 34 17.13 12.88 -8.16
CA GLU A 34 17.54 13.93 -9.08
C GLU A 34 16.31 14.44 -9.83
N GLU A 35 16.13 15.75 -9.96
CA GLU A 35 14.93 16.34 -10.58
C GLU A 35 14.71 15.90 -12.04
N ALA A 36 15.78 15.54 -12.74
CA ALA A 36 15.75 15.07 -14.13
C ALA A 36 15.44 13.57 -14.26
N ASP A 37 15.49 12.80 -13.17
CA ASP A 37 15.35 11.35 -13.18
C ASP A 37 14.09 10.88 -12.44
N LEU A 38 13.05 10.61 -13.22
CA LEU A 38 11.78 10.10 -12.71
C LEU A 38 11.82 8.62 -12.29
N TYR A 39 12.89 7.89 -12.59
CA TYR A 39 12.99 6.46 -12.31
C TYR A 39 13.70 6.14 -10.98
N ASN A 40 14.17 7.16 -10.24
CA ASN A 40 14.80 6.97 -8.94
C ASN A 40 14.19 7.93 -7.91
N TRP A 41 13.43 7.37 -6.97
CA TRP A 41 12.75 8.14 -5.92
C TRP A 41 13.43 7.91 -4.58
N GLU A 42 13.58 8.97 -3.81
CA GLU A 42 13.94 8.92 -2.39
C GLU A 42 12.66 8.90 -1.55
N VAL A 43 12.61 7.96 -0.61
CA VAL A 43 11.51 7.76 0.32
C VAL A 43 12.06 7.93 1.74
N ALA A 44 11.58 8.97 2.41
CA ALA A 44 11.76 9.16 3.84
C ALA A 44 10.59 8.51 4.59
N ILE A 45 10.91 7.69 5.59
CA ILE A 45 9.97 6.86 6.33
C ILE A 45 10.12 7.20 7.80
N PHE A 46 9.02 7.58 8.43
CA PHE A 46 8.95 7.86 9.86
C PHE A 46 8.40 6.64 10.58
N GLY A 47 9.03 6.26 11.69
CA GLY A 47 8.53 5.17 12.50
C GLY A 47 7.21 5.53 13.21
N PRO A 48 6.17 4.70 13.12
CA PRO A 48 4.89 5.01 13.75
C PRO A 48 5.00 5.08 15.29
N PRO A 49 4.20 5.92 15.96
CA PRO A 49 4.15 5.98 17.42
C PRO A 49 3.63 4.67 18.02
N ASN A 50 4.07 4.35 19.24
CA ASN A 50 3.76 3.10 19.95
C ASN A 50 4.32 1.83 19.27
N THR A 51 5.35 1.97 18.44
CA THR A 51 6.07 0.84 17.83
C THR A 51 7.52 0.82 18.27
N LEU A 52 8.25 -0.27 17.98
CA LEU A 52 9.71 -0.30 18.21
C LEU A 52 10.48 0.73 17.37
N TYR A 53 9.85 1.24 16.32
CA TYR A 53 10.43 2.19 15.38
C TYR A 53 10.11 3.65 15.71
N GLU A 54 9.30 3.93 16.74
CA GLU A 54 8.89 5.29 17.11
C GLU A 54 10.09 6.26 17.18
N GLY A 55 9.95 7.41 16.51
CA GLY A 55 11.02 8.42 16.44
C GLY A 55 12.14 8.09 15.45
N GLY A 56 12.03 6.99 14.70
CA GLY A 56 12.97 6.62 13.65
C GLY A 56 12.78 7.42 12.36
N TYR A 57 13.89 7.70 11.69
CA TYR A 57 13.94 8.33 10.37
C TYR A 57 14.72 7.45 9.40
N PHE A 58 14.02 6.71 8.55
CA PHE A 58 14.64 5.76 7.63
C PHE A 58 14.57 6.28 6.21
N LYS A 59 15.64 6.08 5.45
CA LYS A 59 15.70 6.43 4.03
C LYS A 59 15.70 5.15 3.19
N ALA A 60 14.95 5.18 2.11
CA ALA A 60 14.92 4.13 1.10
C ALA A 60 14.87 4.73 -0.30
N HIS A 61 15.28 3.94 -1.29
CA HIS A 61 15.14 4.25 -2.71
C HIS A 61 14.14 3.31 -3.36
N ILE A 62 13.32 3.88 -4.24
CA ILE A 62 12.52 3.12 -5.21
C ILE A 62 13.14 3.35 -6.58
N LYS A 63 13.56 2.27 -7.23
CA LYS A 63 14.08 2.32 -8.60
C LYS A 63 13.14 1.59 -9.54
N PHE A 64 12.65 2.32 -10.53
CA PHE A 64 11.66 1.85 -11.50
C PHE A 64 12.33 1.32 -12.77
N PRO A 65 11.81 0.26 -13.37
CA PRO A 65 12.25 -0.19 -14.68
C PRO A 65 11.63 0.67 -15.80
N VAL A 66 12.21 0.61 -17.00
CA VAL A 66 11.77 1.42 -18.14
C VAL A 66 10.36 1.07 -18.64
N ASP A 67 9.93 -0.16 -18.38
CA ASP A 67 8.64 -0.74 -18.73
C ASP A 67 7.64 -0.71 -17.57
N TYR A 68 7.87 0.07 -16.51
CA TYR A 68 6.89 0.28 -15.45
C TYR A 68 5.53 0.74 -16.03
N PRO A 69 4.37 0.23 -15.56
CA PRO A 69 4.17 -0.70 -14.43
C PRO A 69 4.15 -2.20 -14.79
N TYR A 70 4.60 -2.61 -15.98
CA TYR A 70 4.59 -4.02 -16.37
C TYR A 70 5.58 -4.87 -15.56
N SER A 71 6.75 -4.31 -15.27
CA SER A 71 7.73 -4.89 -14.35
C SER A 71 7.74 -4.16 -13.00
N PRO A 72 7.99 -4.87 -11.88
CA PRO A 72 8.04 -4.26 -10.56
C PRO A 72 9.24 -3.33 -10.40
N PRO A 73 9.12 -2.26 -9.59
CA PRO A 73 10.28 -1.53 -9.12
C PRO A 73 11.04 -2.33 -8.05
N THR A 74 12.25 -1.87 -7.75
CA THR A 74 13.01 -2.34 -6.58
C THR A 74 12.86 -1.34 -5.44
N PHE A 75 12.73 -1.85 -4.21
CA PHE A 75 12.68 -1.04 -2.99
C PHE A 75 13.86 -1.43 -2.10
N ARG A 76 14.73 -0.46 -1.80
CA ARG A 76 15.95 -0.67 -1.02
C ARG A 76 16.09 0.35 0.07
N PHE A 77 16.24 -0.09 1.32
CA PHE A 77 16.64 0.78 2.40
C PHE A 77 18.10 1.22 2.25
N LEU A 78 18.33 2.54 2.35
CA LEU A 78 19.66 3.12 2.49
C LEU A 78 20.13 3.04 3.93
N THR A 79 19.21 3.32 4.87
CA THR A 79 19.46 3.13 6.29
C THR A 79 19.56 1.63 6.58
N LYS A 80 20.60 1.21 7.31
CA LYS A 80 20.78 -0.22 7.62
C LYS A 80 19.66 -0.71 8.57
N MET A 81 18.86 -1.65 8.11
CA MET A 81 17.73 -2.22 8.86
C MET A 81 18.04 -3.65 9.35
N TRP A 82 17.71 -3.94 10.61
CA TRP A 82 17.76 -5.30 11.15
C TRP A 82 16.34 -5.85 11.16
N HIS A 83 15.98 -6.65 10.15
CA HIS A 83 14.60 -7.08 9.97
C HIS A 83 14.52 -8.46 9.31
N PRO A 84 13.57 -9.34 9.70
CA PRO A 84 13.42 -10.67 9.09
C PRO A 84 13.27 -10.66 7.57
N ASN A 85 12.66 -9.61 6.99
CA ASN A 85 12.35 -9.52 5.55
C ASN A 85 13.15 -8.43 4.81
N ILE A 86 14.26 -7.95 5.39
CA ILE A 86 15.17 -7.02 4.72
C ILE A 86 16.55 -7.68 4.64
N TYR A 87 17.10 -7.72 3.43
CA TYR A 87 18.45 -8.25 3.19
C TYR A 87 19.52 -7.31 3.75
N GLU A 88 20.75 -7.81 3.94
CA GLU A 88 21.87 -7.00 4.43
C GLU A 88 22.21 -5.81 3.53
N ASN A 89 21.93 -5.93 2.23
CA ASN A 89 22.10 -4.86 1.24
C ASN A 89 20.95 -3.83 1.23
N GLY A 90 19.94 -4.01 2.08
CA GLY A 90 18.77 -3.15 2.22
C GLY A 90 17.59 -3.52 1.32
N ASP A 91 17.72 -4.48 0.41
CA ASP A 91 16.61 -4.90 -0.45
C ASP A 91 15.48 -5.51 0.40
N VAL A 92 14.24 -5.13 0.08
CA VAL A 92 13.05 -5.65 0.77
C VAL A 92 12.54 -6.90 0.06
N CYS A 93 12.33 -7.96 0.83
CA CYS A 93 11.74 -9.20 0.34
C CYS A 93 10.24 -9.21 0.63
N ILE A 94 9.44 -8.78 -0.34
CA ILE A 94 7.98 -8.82 -0.26
C ILE A 94 7.41 -9.32 -1.58
N SER A 95 6.39 -10.17 -1.50
CA SER A 95 5.84 -10.90 -2.64
C SER A 95 5.38 -9.98 -3.77
N ILE A 96 4.81 -8.80 -3.44
CA ILE A 96 4.30 -7.85 -4.42
C ILE A 96 5.39 -7.22 -5.30
N LEU A 97 6.66 -7.26 -4.90
CA LEU A 97 7.80 -6.75 -5.71
C LEU A 97 8.39 -7.83 -6.62
N HIS A 98 7.76 -9.01 -6.67
CA HIS A 98 8.15 -10.08 -7.56
C HIS A 98 7.07 -10.34 -8.61
N PRO A 99 7.46 -10.65 -9.86
CA PRO A 99 6.53 -11.10 -10.89
C PRO A 99 5.70 -12.30 -10.41
N PRO A 100 4.51 -12.50 -11.00
CA PRO A 100 3.72 -13.69 -10.70
C PRO A 100 4.50 -14.95 -11.09
N VAL A 101 4.41 -15.97 -10.25
CA VAL A 101 4.93 -17.30 -10.56
C VAL A 101 3.74 -18.14 -11.01
N ASP A 102 3.83 -18.77 -12.16
CA ASP A 102 2.84 -19.76 -12.64
C ASP A 102 2.98 -21.07 -11.84
N ASP A 103 2.83 -21.00 -10.52
CA ASP A 103 2.78 -22.16 -9.63
C ASP A 103 1.39 -22.24 -8.97
N PRO A 104 0.48 -23.09 -9.51
CA PRO A 104 -0.84 -23.33 -8.94
C PRO A 104 -0.82 -23.87 -7.51
N GLN A 105 0.32 -24.41 -7.05
CA GLN A 105 0.47 -24.99 -5.71
C GLN A 105 0.97 -23.97 -4.68
N SER A 106 1.42 -22.79 -5.12
CA SER A 106 2.00 -21.76 -4.23
C SER A 106 0.98 -21.20 -3.22
N GLY A 107 -0.31 -21.24 -3.56
CA GLY A 107 -1.39 -20.69 -2.72
C GLY A 107 -1.42 -19.17 -2.65
N GLU A 108 -0.61 -18.47 -3.46
CA GLU A 108 -0.53 -17.02 -3.48
C GLU A 108 -1.61 -16.40 -4.39
N LEU A 109 -2.23 -15.32 -3.93
CA LEU A 109 -3.22 -14.57 -4.71
C LEU A 109 -2.51 -13.69 -5.77
N PRO A 110 -3.15 -13.43 -6.93
CA PRO A 110 -2.60 -12.48 -7.91
C PRO A 110 -2.36 -11.06 -7.36
N SER A 111 -3.11 -10.67 -6.33
CA SER A 111 -2.94 -9.40 -5.60
C SER A 111 -1.73 -9.37 -4.67
N GLU A 112 -1.18 -10.55 -4.32
CA GLU A 112 0.02 -10.68 -3.49
C GLU A 112 1.30 -10.67 -4.33
N ARG A 113 1.19 -10.65 -5.66
CA ARG A 113 2.30 -10.54 -6.61
C ARG A 113 2.21 -9.24 -7.41
N TRP A 114 3.31 -8.89 -8.07
CA TRP A 114 3.32 -7.74 -8.96
C TRP A 114 2.37 -7.96 -10.13
N ASN A 115 1.58 -6.95 -10.44
CA ASN A 115 0.82 -6.88 -11.68
C ASN A 115 0.63 -5.40 -12.06
N PRO A 116 0.29 -5.07 -13.32
CA PRO A 116 0.22 -3.67 -13.78
C PRO A 116 -0.85 -2.80 -13.11
N THR A 117 -1.69 -3.36 -12.24
CA THR A 117 -2.67 -2.59 -11.44
C THR A 117 -2.12 -2.17 -10.07
N GLN A 118 -1.00 -2.74 -9.65
CA GLN A 118 -0.24 -2.30 -8.49
C GLN A 118 0.40 -0.93 -8.75
N ASN A 119 0.67 -0.19 -7.69
CA ASN A 119 1.22 1.16 -7.77
C ASN A 119 2.12 1.44 -6.55
N VAL A 120 2.79 2.58 -6.54
CA VAL A 120 3.71 2.93 -5.46
C VAL A 120 2.98 3.03 -4.11
N ARG A 121 1.73 3.51 -4.08
CA ARG A 121 0.95 3.55 -2.83
C ARG A 121 0.75 2.17 -2.23
N THR A 122 0.40 1.16 -3.04
CA THR A 122 0.25 -0.22 -2.55
C THR A 122 1.58 -0.77 -2.03
N ILE A 123 2.70 -0.46 -2.70
CA ILE A 123 4.05 -0.82 -2.21
C ILE A 123 4.30 -0.24 -0.82
N LEU A 124 4.07 1.06 -0.62
CA LEU A 124 4.35 1.73 0.67
C LEU A 124 3.51 1.13 1.80
N LEU A 125 2.21 0.90 1.56
CA LEU A 125 1.32 0.29 2.55
C LEU A 125 1.76 -1.15 2.89
N SER A 126 2.20 -1.92 1.90
CA SER A 126 2.71 -3.26 2.12
C SER A 126 4.05 -3.28 2.87
N VAL A 127 4.92 -2.29 2.66
CA VAL A 127 6.16 -2.12 3.45
C VAL A 127 5.84 -1.81 4.92
N ILE A 128 4.85 -0.94 5.20
CA ILE A 128 4.40 -0.68 6.59
C ILE A 128 3.89 -1.97 7.24
N SER A 129 3.04 -2.70 6.53
CA SER A 129 2.51 -3.97 7.02
C SER A 129 3.64 -4.95 7.35
N LEU A 130 4.62 -5.09 6.46
CA LEU A 130 5.77 -5.97 6.64
C LEU A 130 6.65 -5.57 7.83
N LEU A 131 6.85 -4.27 8.09
CA LEU A 131 7.64 -3.78 9.23
C LEU A 131 6.95 -4.05 10.57
N ASN A 132 5.62 -4.06 10.60
CA ASN A 132 4.83 -4.34 11.80
C ASN A 132 4.66 -5.86 12.04
N GLU A 133 4.42 -6.61 10.96
CA GLU A 133 4.18 -8.05 10.98
C GLU A 133 5.16 -8.78 10.04
N PRO A 134 6.39 -9.06 10.50
CA PRO A 134 7.39 -9.74 9.69
C PRO A 134 6.95 -11.16 9.30
N ASN A 135 7.18 -11.52 8.03
CA ASN A 135 6.99 -12.88 7.56
C ASN A 135 8.19 -13.76 7.97
N THR A 136 7.96 -14.66 8.94
CA THR A 136 8.99 -15.59 9.43
C THR A 136 9.07 -16.92 8.68
N PHE A 137 8.14 -17.20 7.77
CA PHE A 137 8.11 -18.45 6.99
C PHE A 137 9.17 -18.45 5.88
N SER A 138 9.35 -17.30 5.21
CA SER A 138 10.37 -17.09 4.19
C SER A 138 11.15 -15.80 4.48
N PRO A 139 12.07 -15.82 5.47
CA PRO A 139 12.83 -14.63 5.85
C PRO A 139 13.99 -14.37 4.90
N ALA A 140 14.24 -13.09 4.62
CA ALA A 140 15.44 -12.61 3.95
C ALA A 140 16.67 -12.66 4.87
N ASN A 141 16.45 -12.37 6.16
CA ASN A 141 17.46 -12.45 7.20
C ASN A 141 17.04 -13.48 8.25
N VAL A 142 17.67 -14.65 8.19
CA VAL A 142 17.34 -15.81 9.05
C VAL A 142 17.62 -15.51 10.51
N ASP A 143 18.73 -14.82 10.83
CA ASP A 143 19.12 -14.50 12.19
C ASP A 143 18.13 -13.51 12.83
N ALA A 144 17.77 -12.45 12.10
CA ALA A 144 16.73 -11.51 12.52
C ALA A 144 15.39 -12.21 12.73
N SER A 145 15.01 -13.15 11.85
CA SER A 145 13.79 -13.96 11.98
C SER A 145 13.79 -14.85 13.23
N VAL A 146 14.91 -15.49 13.55
CA VAL A 146 15.05 -16.29 14.79
C VAL A 146 14.93 -15.40 16.03
N MET A 147 15.61 -14.25 16.05
CA MET A 147 15.52 -13.30 17.17
C MET A 147 14.11 -12.74 17.35
N PHE A 148 13.45 -12.35 16.24
CA PHE A 148 12.09 -11.85 16.27
C PHE A 148 11.11 -12.89 16.83
N ARG A 149 11.21 -14.16 16.42
CA ARG A 149 10.38 -15.25 16.97
C ARG A 149 10.57 -15.41 18.48
N LYS A 150 11.83 -15.43 18.95
CA LYS A 150 12.12 -15.48 20.41
C LYS A 150 11.52 -14.30 21.17
N TRP A 151 11.68 -13.08 20.64
CA TRP A 151 11.09 -11.86 21.20
C TRP A 151 9.57 -11.96 21.29
N ARG A 152 8.90 -12.36 20.19
CA ARG A 152 7.44 -12.52 20.11
C ARG A 152 6.93 -13.59 21.06
N ASP A 153 7.52 -14.79 21.02
CA ASP A 153 7.06 -15.96 21.78
C ASP A 153 7.29 -15.76 23.29
N SER A 154 8.31 -14.98 23.67
CA SER A 154 8.56 -14.57 25.06
C SER A 154 7.66 -13.42 25.54
N LYS A 155 6.78 -12.88 24.68
CA LYS A 155 5.95 -11.69 24.93
C LYS A 155 6.78 -10.46 25.34
N GLY A 156 7.91 -10.26 24.67
CA GLY A 156 8.82 -9.14 24.89
C GLY A 156 9.69 -9.24 26.16
N LYS A 157 9.76 -10.41 26.80
CA LYS A 157 10.68 -10.65 27.93
C LYS A 157 12.13 -10.74 27.45
N ASP A 158 12.35 -11.44 26.35
CA ASP A 158 13.61 -11.36 25.62
C ASP A 158 13.66 -9.99 24.95
N LYS A 159 14.71 -9.20 25.22
CA LYS A 159 14.83 -7.82 24.76
C LYS A 159 15.84 -7.66 23.63
N GLU A 160 16.54 -8.72 23.24
CA GLU A 160 17.67 -8.65 22.30
C GLU A 160 17.25 -8.01 20.96
N TYR A 161 16.17 -8.49 20.36
CA TYR A 161 15.63 -7.93 19.12
C TYR A 161 15.24 -6.45 19.28
N ALA A 162 14.47 -6.13 20.32
CA ALA A 162 13.99 -4.77 20.56
C ALA A 162 15.14 -3.79 20.86
N GLU A 163 16.21 -4.23 21.51
CA GLU A 163 17.39 -3.41 21.77
C GLU A 163 18.17 -3.08 20.51
N ILE A 164 18.27 -4.01 19.55
CA ILE A 164 18.89 -3.74 18.25
C ILE A 164 18.08 -2.68 17.49
N ILE A 165 16.75 -2.84 17.41
CA ILE A 165 15.88 -1.87 16.74
C ILE A 165 15.99 -0.49 17.39
N ARG A 166 15.94 -0.39 18.73
CA ARG A 166 16.10 0.89 19.43
C ARG A 166 17.44 1.56 19.13
N LYS A 167 18.54 0.79 19.08
CA LYS A 167 19.85 1.34 18.70
C LYS A 167 19.85 1.90 17.27
N GLN A 168 19.19 1.20 16.34
CA GLN A 168 19.04 1.68 14.96
C GLN A 168 18.23 2.97 14.91
N VAL A 169 17.07 3.02 15.55
CA VAL A 169 16.24 4.24 15.66
C VAL A 169 17.06 5.42 16.19
N ILE A 170 17.78 5.25 17.30
CA ILE A 170 18.61 6.32 17.86
C ILE A 170 19.69 6.77 16.86
N SER A 171 20.31 5.85 16.13
CA SER A 171 21.32 6.21 15.12
C SER A 171 20.76 7.04 13.97
N THR A 172 19.47 6.89 13.65
CA THR A 172 18.82 7.68 12.60
C THR A 172 18.58 9.14 12.97
N ALA A 173 18.61 9.49 14.27
CA ALA A 173 18.41 10.86 14.70
C ALA A 173 19.47 11.83 14.13
N ALA A 174 20.72 11.35 13.97
CA ALA A 174 21.79 12.12 13.35
C ALA A 174 21.54 12.36 11.85
N GLU A 175 20.92 11.40 11.15
CA GLU A 175 20.53 11.58 9.75
C GLU A 175 19.37 12.56 9.62
N ALA A 176 18.39 12.50 10.52
CA ALA A 176 17.28 13.46 10.55
C ALA A 176 17.77 14.89 10.80
N GLU A 177 18.73 15.08 11.72
CA GLU A 177 19.34 16.39 12.00
C GLU A 177 20.11 16.91 10.78
N ARG A 178 20.92 16.06 10.13
CA ARG A 178 21.67 16.42 8.92
C ARG A 178 20.75 16.86 7.78
N ASP A 179 19.62 16.19 7.60
CA ASP A 179 18.67 16.46 6.52
C ASP A 179 17.65 17.56 6.94
N GLY A 180 17.74 18.10 8.16
CA GLY A 180 16.89 19.16 8.69
C GLY A 180 15.42 18.74 8.90
N VAL A 181 15.19 17.45 9.13
CA VAL A 181 13.85 16.85 9.22
C VAL A 181 13.43 16.72 10.68
N LYS A 182 12.28 17.31 11.04
CA LYS A 182 11.63 17.08 12.34
C LYS A 182 10.82 15.78 12.29
N VAL A 183 11.23 14.77 13.04
CA VAL A 183 10.52 13.49 13.13
C VAL A 183 9.23 13.64 13.95
N PRO A 184 8.06 13.18 13.45
CA PRO A 184 6.83 13.17 14.21
C PRO A 184 6.92 12.16 15.36
N THR A 185 6.54 12.58 16.57
CA THR A 185 6.56 11.71 17.77
C THR A 185 5.17 11.42 18.32
N THR A 186 4.18 12.19 17.89
CA THR A 186 2.79 12.03 18.32
C THR A 186 1.94 11.51 17.17
N LEU A 187 0.85 10.81 17.50
CA LEU A 187 -0.10 10.34 16.50
C LEU A 187 -0.69 11.49 15.66
N ALA A 188 -0.93 12.65 16.28
CA ALA A 188 -1.44 13.82 15.59
C ALA A 188 -0.43 14.45 14.60
N GLU A 189 0.87 14.34 14.87
CA GLU A 189 1.92 14.75 13.92
C GLU A 189 2.16 13.69 12.83
N TYR A 190 1.98 12.41 13.15
CA TYR A 190 2.21 11.28 12.25
C TYR A 190 1.08 11.12 11.22
N CYS A 191 -0.17 11.18 11.67
CA CYS A 191 -1.35 11.12 10.82
C CYS A 191 -1.55 12.48 10.15
N VAL A 192 -1.26 12.55 8.86
CA VAL A 192 -1.57 13.72 8.05
C VAL A 192 -3.08 13.90 8.11
N GLN A 193 -3.57 15.00 8.69
CA GLN A 193 -4.97 15.39 8.53
C GLN A 193 -5.22 15.59 7.03
N THR A 194 -5.68 14.55 6.35
CA THR A 194 -6.35 14.70 5.06
C THR A 194 -7.50 15.65 5.32
N ARG A 195 -7.39 16.88 4.82
CA ARG A 195 -8.52 17.78 4.77
C ARG A 195 -9.58 17.06 3.92
N VAL A 196 -10.58 16.49 4.58
CA VAL A 196 -11.85 16.22 3.94
C VAL A 196 -12.26 17.58 3.36
N PRO A 197 -12.58 17.71 2.06
CA PRO A 197 -13.18 18.94 1.57
C PRO A 197 -14.37 19.22 2.47
N SER A 198 -14.32 20.35 3.16
CA SER A 198 -15.42 20.82 3.99
C SER A 198 -16.68 20.78 3.12
N GLN A 199 -17.64 19.95 3.52
CA GLN A 199 -19.01 20.03 3.01
C GLN A 199 -19.57 21.39 3.44
N ASP A 200 -19.22 22.43 2.71
CA ASP A 200 -19.89 23.70 2.82
C ASP A 200 -21.12 23.63 1.92
N SER A 201 -22.23 23.25 2.55
CA SER A 201 -23.60 23.59 2.18
C SER A 201 -24.04 23.36 0.73
N SER A 202 -24.50 22.14 0.43
CA SER A 202 -25.71 21.95 -0.38
C SER A 202 -26.36 20.63 0.04
N SER A 203 -27.08 20.70 1.17
CA SER A 203 -28.09 19.71 1.54
C SER A 203 -29.29 19.91 0.62
N ASP A 204 -29.28 19.32 -0.57
CA ASP A 204 -30.47 19.19 -1.42
C ASP A 204 -30.23 18.07 -2.44
N LEU A 205 -30.26 16.83 -1.95
CA LEU A 205 -30.69 15.70 -2.77
C LEU A 205 -31.75 14.97 -1.96
N LEU A 206 -32.95 15.53 -2.08
CA LEU A 206 -34.23 14.98 -1.65
C LEU A 206 -34.39 13.59 -2.25
N TYR A 207 -34.22 12.56 -1.41
CA TYR A 207 -34.81 11.25 -1.62
C TYR A 207 -36.17 11.28 -0.93
N ASP A 208 -37.18 11.79 -1.63
CA ASP A 208 -38.59 11.59 -1.29
C ASP A 208 -39.40 11.78 -2.59
N ASP A 209 -40.51 11.06 -2.71
CA ASP A 209 -41.54 11.16 -3.77
C ASP A 209 -41.39 10.33 -5.05
N LEU A 210 -41.36 8.99 -4.97
CA LEU A 210 -42.06 8.14 -5.96
C LEU A 210 -42.40 6.76 -5.36
N TYR A 211 -43.30 6.74 -4.37
CA TYR A 211 -44.14 5.56 -4.09
C TYR A 211 -45.55 6.06 -3.81
N ASP A 212 -46.27 6.35 -4.89
CA ASP A 212 -47.72 6.47 -4.88
C ASP A 212 -48.20 5.91 -6.22
N ASP A 213 -48.60 4.65 -6.20
CA ASP A 213 -49.52 4.10 -7.20
C ASP A 213 -50.35 3.02 -6.49
N ASP A 214 -51.39 3.55 -5.87
CA ASP A 214 -52.71 2.99 -5.59
C ASP A 214 -52.88 1.46 -5.61
N MET A 215 -53.20 0.95 -4.41
CA MET A 215 -53.99 -0.27 -4.23
C MET A 215 -55.41 -0.02 -4.77
N GLU A 216 -55.76 -0.62 -5.89
CA GLU A 216 -57.15 -0.97 -6.20
C GLU A 216 -57.32 -2.49 -6.12
N GLU A 217 -58.12 -2.91 -5.14
CA GLU A 217 -58.71 -4.25 -5.03
C GLU A 217 -59.70 -4.44 -6.18
N GLU A 218 -59.54 -5.50 -6.98
CA GLU A 218 -60.66 -6.09 -7.71
C GLU A 218 -60.58 -7.63 -7.61
N ASP A 219 -61.43 -8.10 -6.70
CA ASP A 219 -62.27 -9.30 -6.68
C ASP A 219 -61.93 -10.51 -7.57
N GLU A 220 -61.93 -11.66 -6.89
CA GLU A 220 -62.07 -13.01 -7.43
C GLU A 220 -63.34 -13.12 -8.28
N ASP A 221 -63.23 -13.65 -9.49
CA ASP A 221 -64.29 -14.47 -10.08
C ASP A 221 -63.66 -15.63 -10.87
N GLU A 222 -63.96 -16.83 -10.40
CA GLU A 222 -63.76 -18.11 -11.07
C GLU A 222 -64.53 -18.12 -12.40
N ASP A 223 -63.92 -18.62 -13.49
CA ASP A 223 -64.72 -19.32 -14.48
C ASP A 223 -63.92 -20.40 -15.23
N GLU A 224 -64.58 -21.54 -15.33
CA GLU A 224 -64.16 -22.84 -15.83
C GLU A 224 -64.04 -22.91 -17.37
N SER A 225 -63.12 -23.77 -17.80
CA SER A 225 -63.28 -24.76 -18.90
C SER A 225 -63.29 -24.35 -20.39
N ASP A 226 -62.69 -25.27 -21.15
CA ASP A 226 -62.85 -25.58 -22.58
C ASP A 226 -62.25 -24.62 -23.64
N MET A 227 -61.23 -25.08 -24.37
CA MET A 227 -61.42 -26.01 -25.51
C MET A 227 -60.12 -26.20 -26.32
N GLU A 228 -59.86 -27.45 -26.70
CA GLU A 228 -58.78 -27.91 -27.60
C GLU A 228 -58.92 -27.43 -29.07
N SER A 229 -57.80 -27.65 -29.80
CA SER A 229 -57.67 -27.83 -31.27
C SER A 229 -57.36 -26.54 -32.05
N VAL A 230 -56.44 -26.45 -33.03
CA VAL A 230 -55.98 -27.39 -34.09
C VAL A 230 -54.57 -26.93 -34.52
N GLY A 231 -53.54 -27.80 -34.61
CA GLY A 231 -53.05 -28.42 -35.86
C GLY A 231 -51.68 -27.82 -36.29
N GLY A 232 -50.60 -28.60 -36.37
CA GLY A 232 -50.19 -29.36 -37.57
C GLY A 232 -49.27 -28.48 -38.43
N VAL A 233 -48.10 -28.85 -38.96
CA VAL A 233 -47.54 -30.11 -39.43
C VAL A 233 -46.01 -29.91 -39.47
N GLN A 234 -45.27 -31.03 -39.47
CA GLN A 234 -43.83 -31.18 -39.78
C GLN A 234 -43.27 -30.23 -40.85
#